data_AF-A0A9X0CGD9-F1
#
_entry.id   AF-A0A9X0CGD9-F1
#
_cell.length_a   1.000
_cell.length_b   1.000
_cell.length_c   1.000
_cell.angle_alpha   90.00
_cell.angle_beta   90.00
_cell.angle_gamma   90.00
#
_symmetry.space_group_name_H-M   'P 1'
#
loop_
_entity.id
_entity.type
_entity.pdbx_description
1 polymer ?
#
loop_
_entity_poly.entity_id
_entity_poly.type
_entity_poly.pdbx_seq_one_letter_code
_entity_poly.pdbx_strand_id
1 'polypeptide(L)'
;MSMLQPLTAKSPFLKNSKLACKSIRNAALAQNKKIYTLKHDEALHGFALLNMTQKELAAVALKDPFMRYYTVGYLVMVQANDAIFKKYNNLSLGEINHISEYLPLTAYFQKAPEKVLGESVRLPSRHEPFINNKTEWISDKFFTQQRLAGTNPMSIMRVTIHGEEKRRCTVKTKDGSWCHFPFTYRGKVYHKCTTDGYSKPWCSTTEKYKRSWGVCKEKDNHEEEGPVGLDWKKLNETLNPEFDWKAAVQAALKTEDSLEDAINQGLIYALRYELCDNMPRSTGPNR
;
A
#
# COMPACT_ATOMS: atom_id res chain seq x y z
N MET A 1 9.16 -8.64 45.52
CA MET A 1 10.04 -9.08 44.41
C MET A 1 10.47 -10.52 44.68
N SER A 2 9.71 -11.52 44.21
CA SER A 2 10.17 -12.91 44.20
C SER A 2 10.88 -13.17 42.88
N MET A 3 12.19 -13.39 42.92
CA MET A 3 12.99 -13.70 41.76
C MET A 3 12.57 -15.07 41.18
N LEU A 4 12.11 -15.09 39.93
CA LEU A 4 12.02 -16.30 39.13
C LEU A 4 13.45 -16.74 38.78
N GLN A 5 13.91 -17.86 39.34
CA GLN A 5 15.17 -18.47 38.93
C GLN A 5 15.05 -19.14 37.56
N PRO A 6 16.08 -19.08 36.69
CA PRO A 6 16.05 -19.70 35.38
C PRO A 6 16.21 -21.22 35.52
N LEU A 7 15.27 -21.97 34.93
CA LEU A 7 15.32 -23.43 34.86
C LEU A 7 16.51 -23.87 34.01
N THR A 8 17.60 -24.29 34.65
CA THR A 8 18.73 -24.93 33.98
C THR A 8 18.31 -26.31 33.46
N ALA A 9 18.31 -26.46 32.14
CA ALA A 9 17.91 -27.66 31.43
C ALA A 9 18.89 -28.82 31.63
N LYS A 10 18.75 -29.62 32.70
CA LYS A 10 19.48 -30.90 32.86
C LYS A 10 18.85 -31.89 33.86
N SER A 11 17.52 -31.97 33.92
CA SER A 11 16.80 -33.00 34.68
C SER A 11 16.18 -34.06 33.76
N PRO A 12 16.30 -35.38 34.03
CA PRO A 12 15.62 -36.44 33.28
C PRO A 12 14.09 -36.29 33.27
N PHE A 13 13.53 -35.63 34.29
CA PHE A 13 12.10 -35.27 34.37
C PHE A 13 11.66 -34.32 33.24
N LEU A 14 12.55 -33.44 32.77
CA LEU A 14 12.30 -32.50 31.67
C LEU A 14 12.30 -33.17 30.28
N LYS A 15 12.92 -34.33 30.12
CA LYS A 15 12.87 -35.11 28.86
C LYS A 15 11.57 -35.90 28.75
N ASN A 16 11.13 -36.52 29.85
CA ASN A 16 9.86 -37.26 29.90
C ASN A 16 8.64 -36.32 29.80
N SER A 17 8.70 -35.13 30.41
CA SER A 17 7.64 -34.12 30.24
C SER A 17 7.53 -33.64 28.79
N LYS A 18 8.64 -33.48 28.07
CA LYS A 18 8.63 -33.14 26.63
C LYS A 18 7.97 -34.22 25.77
N LEU A 19 8.21 -35.49 26.08
CA LEU A 19 7.60 -36.60 25.33
C LEU A 19 6.09 -36.70 25.61
N ALA A 20 5.68 -36.54 26.86
CA ALA A 20 4.27 -36.49 27.26
C ALA A 20 3.53 -35.30 26.63
N CYS A 21 4.10 -34.09 26.71
CA CYS A 21 3.53 -32.89 26.06
C CYS A 21 3.45 -33.04 24.55
N LYS A 22 4.44 -33.67 23.90
CA LYS A 22 4.40 -33.97 22.46
C LYS A 22 3.26 -34.91 22.11
N SER A 23 3.04 -35.96 22.91
CA SER A 23 1.92 -36.90 22.71
C SER A 23 0.56 -36.19 22.83
N ILE A 24 0.38 -35.40 23.89
CA ILE A 24 -0.85 -34.61 24.11
C ILE A 24 -1.07 -33.63 22.95
N ARG A 25 -0.03 -32.90 22.52
CA ARG A 25 -0.13 -31.98 21.39
C ARG A 25 -0.46 -32.69 20.08
N ASN A 26 0.11 -33.86 19.83
CA ASN A 26 -0.17 -34.63 18.62
C ASN A 26 -1.62 -35.13 18.59
N ALA A 27 -2.14 -35.58 19.74
CA ALA A 27 -3.54 -35.98 19.86
C ALA A 27 -4.49 -34.78 19.62
N ALA A 28 -4.21 -33.63 20.23
CA ALA A 28 -4.97 -32.40 20.00
C ALA A 28 -4.90 -31.94 18.53
N LEU A 29 -3.72 -32.01 17.90
CA LEU A 29 -3.55 -31.67 16.49
C LEU A 29 -4.34 -32.62 15.58
N ALA A 30 -4.35 -33.92 15.88
CA ALA A 30 -5.12 -34.90 15.11
C ALA A 30 -6.62 -34.65 15.22
N GLN A 31 -7.11 -34.20 16.37
CA GLN A 31 -8.50 -33.77 16.54
C GLN A 31 -8.79 -32.47 15.77
N ASN A 32 -7.93 -31.45 15.88
CA ASN A 32 -8.12 -30.18 15.18
C ASN A 32 -8.15 -30.36 13.65
N LYS A 33 -7.33 -31.25 13.09
CA LYS A 33 -7.35 -31.57 11.66
C LYS A 33 -8.67 -32.21 11.18
N LYS A 34 -9.41 -32.88 12.07
CA LYS A 34 -10.75 -33.41 11.75
C LYS A 34 -11.82 -32.33 11.78
N ILE A 35 -11.66 -31.32 12.64
CA ILE A 35 -12.61 -30.22 12.80
C ILE A 35 -12.42 -29.18 11.69
N TYR A 36 -11.18 -28.72 11.47
CA TYR A 36 -10.83 -27.70 10.49
C TYR A 36 -10.40 -28.34 9.17
N THR A 37 -11.39 -28.82 8.42
CA THR A 37 -11.17 -29.29 7.04
C THR A 37 -11.35 -28.15 6.05
N LEU A 38 -10.77 -28.27 4.85
CA LEU A 38 -10.84 -27.25 3.81
C LEU A 38 -11.91 -27.58 2.77
N LYS A 39 -12.67 -26.56 2.37
CA LYS A 39 -13.60 -26.63 1.23
C LYS A 39 -12.86 -26.12 0.01
N HIS A 40 -12.80 -26.94 -1.03
CA HIS A 40 -12.27 -26.53 -2.32
C HIS A 40 -13.32 -25.72 -3.08
N ASP A 41 -12.90 -24.62 -3.69
CA ASP A 41 -13.72 -23.78 -4.55
C ASP A 41 -12.81 -23.19 -5.64
N GLU A 42 -13.01 -23.63 -6.88
CA GLU A 42 -12.21 -23.20 -8.03
C GLU A 42 -12.39 -21.71 -8.32
N ALA A 43 -13.55 -21.13 -7.97
CA ALA A 43 -13.84 -19.72 -8.18
C ALA A 43 -13.07 -18.80 -7.21
N LEU A 44 -12.50 -19.36 -6.14
CA LEU A 44 -11.74 -18.61 -5.14
C LEU A 44 -10.24 -18.58 -5.42
N HIS A 45 -9.78 -18.93 -6.62
CA HIS A 45 -8.39 -18.75 -7.06
C HIS A 45 -7.33 -19.25 -6.04
N GLY A 46 -7.62 -20.34 -5.33
CA GLY A 46 -6.71 -20.95 -4.34
C GLY A 46 -6.83 -20.43 -2.90
N PHE A 47 -7.80 -19.55 -2.58
CA PHE A 47 -8.07 -19.20 -1.19
C PHE A 47 -8.66 -20.40 -0.42
N ALA A 48 -8.06 -20.71 0.72
CA ALA A 48 -8.50 -21.80 1.58
C ALA A 48 -9.74 -21.39 2.38
N LEU A 49 -10.89 -22.05 2.14
CA LEU A 49 -12.08 -21.91 2.97
C LEU A 49 -12.20 -23.06 3.95
N LEU A 50 -12.72 -22.79 5.14
CA LEU A 50 -13.12 -23.85 6.07
C LEU A 50 -14.35 -24.57 5.53
N ASN A 51 -14.32 -25.90 5.56
CA ASN A 51 -15.45 -26.77 5.24
C ASN A 51 -16.39 -26.88 6.44
N MET A 52 -16.98 -25.75 6.79
CA MET A 52 -18.03 -25.64 7.79
C MET A 52 -18.85 -24.39 7.51
N THR A 53 -20.11 -24.42 7.90
CA THR A 53 -20.98 -23.24 7.90
C THR A 53 -20.55 -22.24 8.97
N GLN A 54 -21.01 -20.99 8.84
CA GLN A 54 -20.77 -19.96 9.87
C GLN A 54 -21.29 -20.36 11.26
N LYS A 55 -22.42 -21.10 11.31
CA LYS A 55 -23.02 -21.60 12.56
C LYS A 55 -22.15 -22.67 13.21
N GLU A 56 -21.62 -23.61 12.43
CA GLU A 56 -20.71 -24.64 12.92
C GLU A 56 -19.39 -24.05 13.40
N LEU A 57 -18.82 -23.10 12.65
CA LEU A 57 -17.62 -22.37 13.07
C LEU A 57 -17.83 -21.66 14.41
N ALA A 58 -18.95 -20.97 14.58
CA ALA A 58 -19.28 -20.33 15.86
C ALA A 58 -19.41 -21.35 17.00
N ALA A 59 -20.05 -22.50 16.77
CA ALA A 59 -20.20 -23.54 17.77
C ALA A 59 -18.86 -24.15 18.21
N VAL A 60 -17.91 -24.31 17.28
CA VAL A 60 -16.54 -24.75 17.57
C VAL A 60 -15.78 -23.66 18.32
N ALA A 61 -15.78 -22.43 17.79
CA ALA A 61 -14.97 -21.34 18.31
C ALA A 61 -15.39 -20.89 19.72
N LEU A 62 -16.68 -20.99 20.05
CA LEU A 62 -17.18 -20.72 21.42
C LEU A 62 -16.73 -21.74 22.46
N LYS A 63 -16.38 -22.97 22.04
CA LYS A 63 -15.87 -24.03 22.93
C LYS A 63 -14.34 -24.01 23.02
N ASP A 64 -13.68 -23.45 22.01
CA ASP A 64 -12.23 -23.38 21.95
C ASP A 64 -11.67 -22.33 22.94
N PRO A 65 -10.77 -22.70 23.86
CA PRO A 65 -10.25 -21.78 24.87
C PRO A 65 -9.52 -20.55 24.30
N PHE A 66 -8.94 -20.66 23.10
CA PHE A 66 -8.19 -19.58 22.46
C PHE A 66 -9.11 -18.65 21.66
N MET A 67 -10.09 -19.21 20.94
CA MET A 67 -10.99 -18.45 20.07
C MET A 67 -12.20 -17.87 20.80
N ARG A 68 -12.65 -18.49 21.91
CA ARG A 68 -13.90 -18.13 22.58
C ARG A 68 -14.00 -16.64 22.91
N TYR A 69 -12.92 -16.04 23.42
CA TYR A 69 -12.91 -14.62 23.77
C TYR A 69 -13.24 -13.74 22.56
N TYR A 70 -12.57 -13.97 21.43
CA TYR A 70 -12.78 -13.22 20.19
C TYR A 70 -14.15 -13.51 19.58
N THR A 71 -14.62 -14.76 19.61
CA THR A 71 -15.95 -15.11 19.10
C THR A 71 -17.07 -14.44 19.87
N VAL A 72 -16.99 -14.41 21.21
CA VAL A 72 -17.94 -13.67 22.05
C VAL A 72 -17.89 -12.18 21.73
N GLY A 73 -16.69 -11.59 21.62
CA GLY A 73 -16.54 -10.18 21.25
C GLY A 73 -17.16 -9.85 19.89
N TYR A 74 -16.96 -10.70 18.89
CA TYR A 74 -17.54 -10.53 17.56
C TYR A 74 -19.08 -10.60 17.60
N LEU A 75 -19.66 -11.56 18.33
CA LEU A 75 -21.12 -11.68 18.46
C LEU A 75 -21.74 -10.44 19.12
N VAL A 76 -21.11 -9.94 20.19
CA VAL A 76 -21.53 -8.69 20.86
C VAL A 76 -21.46 -7.50 19.91
N MET A 77 -20.39 -7.38 19.14
CA MET A 77 -20.23 -6.33 18.14
C MET A 77 -21.32 -6.40 17.06
N VAL A 78 -21.64 -7.59 16.54
CA VAL A 78 -22.69 -7.76 15.52
C VAL A 78 -24.07 -7.36 16.07
N GLN A 79 -24.42 -7.79 17.28
CA GLN A 79 -25.69 -7.44 17.92
C GLN A 79 -25.79 -5.93 18.20
N ALA A 80 -24.72 -5.32 18.68
CA ALA A 80 -24.65 -3.88 18.91
C ALA A 80 -24.80 -3.09 17.61
N ASN A 81 -24.10 -3.49 16.55
CA ASN A 81 -24.18 -2.84 15.24
C ASN A 81 -25.58 -2.97 14.62
N ASP A 82 -26.23 -4.13 14.72
CA ASP A 82 -27.62 -4.31 14.27
C ASP A 82 -28.59 -3.38 15.01
N ALA A 83 -28.45 -3.25 16.33
CA ALA A 83 -29.24 -2.32 17.12
C ALA A 83 -28.99 -0.84 16.73
N ILE A 84 -27.74 -0.45 16.51
CA ILE A 84 -27.36 0.90 16.05
C ILE A 84 -27.95 1.19 14.66
N PHE A 85 -27.90 0.20 13.76
CA PHE A 85 -28.45 0.31 12.41
C PHE A 85 -29.98 0.45 12.41
N LYS A 86 -30.68 -0.38 13.19
CA LYS A 86 -32.13 -0.24 13.39
C LYS A 86 -32.52 1.12 13.94
N LYS A 87 -31.77 1.62 14.93
CA LYS A 87 -31.97 2.96 15.48
C LYS A 87 -31.78 4.04 14.41
N TYR A 88 -30.77 3.91 13.56
CA TYR A 88 -30.51 4.85 12.47
C TYR A 88 -31.64 4.85 11.43
N ASN A 89 -32.10 3.68 10.99
CA ASN A 89 -33.18 3.59 9.99
C ASN A 89 -34.51 4.19 10.49
N ASN A 90 -34.76 4.13 11.80
CA ASN A 90 -35.95 4.74 12.41
C ASN A 90 -35.89 6.28 12.47
N LEU A 91 -34.76 6.92 12.14
CA LEU A 91 -34.64 8.39 12.13
C LEU A 91 -35.25 9.06 10.88
N SER A 92 -35.72 8.28 9.89
CA SER A 92 -36.39 8.79 8.67
C SER A 92 -35.62 9.92 7.97
N LEU A 93 -34.32 9.74 7.75
CA LEU A 93 -33.41 10.81 7.28
C LEU A 93 -33.50 11.14 5.78
N GLY A 94 -34.43 10.54 5.02
CA GLY A 94 -34.57 10.77 3.58
C GLY A 94 -33.36 10.28 2.76
N GLU A 95 -33.34 10.61 1.46
CA GLU A 95 -32.16 10.39 0.61
C GLU A 95 -31.14 11.50 0.83
N ILE A 96 -29.86 11.13 0.82
CA ILE A 96 -28.76 12.09 0.95
C ILE A 96 -28.53 12.77 -0.39
N ASN A 97 -28.89 14.05 -0.49
CA ASN A 97 -28.80 14.80 -1.74
C ASN A 97 -27.51 15.63 -1.84
N HIS A 98 -26.93 16.02 -0.70
CA HIS A 98 -25.70 16.79 -0.65
C HIS A 98 -24.63 16.13 0.21
N ILE A 99 -23.37 16.27 -0.19
CA ILE A 99 -22.25 15.69 0.55
C ILE A 99 -22.14 16.23 1.98
N SER A 100 -22.57 17.47 2.23
CA SER A 100 -22.56 18.07 3.57
C SER A 100 -23.39 17.26 4.57
N GLU A 101 -24.43 16.56 4.11
CA GLU A 101 -25.28 15.69 4.91
C GLU A 101 -24.58 14.38 5.32
N TYR A 102 -23.48 13.98 4.66
CA TYR A 102 -22.64 12.87 5.11
C TYR A 102 -21.82 13.22 6.36
N LEU A 103 -21.59 14.50 6.66
CA LEU A 103 -20.77 14.88 7.82
C LEU A 103 -21.45 14.50 9.15
N PRO A 104 -22.73 14.81 9.39
CA PRO A 104 -23.47 14.31 10.55
C PRO A 104 -23.54 12.78 10.62
N LEU A 105 -23.74 12.11 9.48
CA LEU A 105 -23.80 10.65 9.38
C LEU A 105 -22.51 10.00 9.88
N THR A 106 -21.38 10.46 9.36
CA THR A 106 -20.07 9.93 9.74
C THR A 106 -19.74 10.24 11.20
N ALA A 107 -20.15 11.41 11.72
CA ALA A 107 -19.99 11.74 13.13
C ALA A 107 -20.84 10.84 14.06
N TYR A 108 -22.06 10.46 13.63
CA TYR A 108 -22.90 9.50 14.35
C TYR A 108 -22.21 8.14 14.45
N PHE A 109 -21.79 7.56 13.33
CA PHE A 109 -21.19 6.23 13.30
C PHE A 109 -19.78 6.16 13.91
N GLN A 110 -19.05 7.28 14.00
CA GLN A 110 -17.80 7.35 14.76
C GLN A 110 -18.03 7.27 16.28
N LYS A 111 -19.16 7.77 16.79
CA LYS A 111 -19.43 7.87 18.24
C LYS A 111 -20.36 6.78 18.77
N ALA A 112 -21.32 6.32 17.95
CA ALA A 112 -22.37 5.41 18.39
C ALA A 112 -21.82 4.04 18.83
N PRO A 113 -20.89 3.39 18.10
CA PRO A 113 -20.32 2.11 18.53
C PRO A 113 -19.51 2.23 19.82
N GLU A 114 -18.68 3.28 19.99
CA GLU A 114 -17.86 3.46 21.20
C GLU A 114 -18.71 3.56 22.47
N LYS A 115 -19.90 4.20 22.40
CA LYS A 115 -20.84 4.27 23.53
C LYS A 115 -21.38 2.90 23.96
N VAL A 116 -21.48 1.95 23.04
CA VAL A 116 -22.10 0.64 23.27
C VAL A 116 -21.05 -0.44 23.54
N LEU A 117 -19.93 -0.40 22.82
CA LEU A 117 -18.89 -1.43 22.80
C LEU A 117 -17.61 -1.02 23.56
N GLY A 118 -17.55 0.22 24.04
CA GLY A 118 -16.48 0.73 24.89
C GLY A 118 -15.11 0.66 24.24
N GLU A 119 -14.12 0.22 25.02
CA GLU A 119 -12.70 0.18 24.62
C GLU A 119 -12.43 -0.71 23.40
N SER A 120 -13.28 -1.71 23.13
CA SER A 120 -13.09 -2.67 22.04
C SER A 120 -13.17 -2.04 20.64
N VAL A 121 -13.84 -0.90 20.51
CA VAL A 121 -13.99 -0.16 19.24
C VAL A 121 -13.49 1.27 19.34
N ARG A 122 -12.80 1.59 20.43
CA ARG A 122 -12.24 2.92 20.65
C ARG A 122 -11.13 3.15 19.64
N LEU A 123 -11.23 4.25 18.88
CA LEU A 123 -10.19 4.63 17.94
C LEU A 123 -8.87 4.91 18.71
N PRO A 124 -7.74 4.33 18.27
CA PRO A 124 -6.43 4.55 18.91
C PRO A 124 -6.01 6.03 18.95
N SER A 125 -6.52 6.83 18.00
CA SER A 125 -6.28 8.26 17.90
C SER A 125 -7.57 9.00 17.56
N ARG A 126 -7.71 10.23 18.06
CA ARG A 126 -8.72 11.20 17.60
C ARG A 126 -8.22 12.08 16.46
N HIS A 127 -6.97 11.88 16.06
CA HIS A 127 -6.31 12.58 14.97
C HIS A 127 -5.90 11.56 13.93
N GLU A 128 -6.67 11.51 12.86
CA GLU A 128 -6.33 10.78 11.65
C GLU A 128 -6.19 11.79 10.52
N PRO A 129 -5.01 11.85 9.86
CA PRO A 129 -4.86 12.59 8.62
C PRO A 129 -5.99 12.23 7.67
N PHE A 130 -6.52 13.22 6.97
CA PHE A 130 -7.61 13.10 6.01
C PHE A 130 -9.00 12.76 6.56
N ILE A 131 -9.16 12.48 7.85
CA ILE A 131 -10.45 12.15 8.48
C ILE A 131 -10.99 13.29 9.33
N ASN A 132 -10.12 14.10 9.94
CA ASN A 132 -10.53 15.18 10.83
C ASN A 132 -11.09 16.41 10.09
N ASN A 133 -10.57 16.71 8.90
CA ASN A 133 -11.03 17.83 8.07
C ASN A 133 -11.85 17.33 6.89
N LYS A 134 -13.03 16.80 7.20
CA LYS A 134 -13.93 16.21 6.20
C LYS A 134 -14.47 17.22 5.19
N THR A 135 -14.35 18.52 5.43
CA THR A 135 -14.76 19.55 4.47
C THR A 135 -13.78 19.69 3.31
N GLU A 136 -12.53 19.24 3.46
CA GLU A 136 -11.51 19.29 2.41
C GLU A 136 -11.52 18.06 1.48
N TRP A 137 -12.40 17.09 1.69
CA TRP A 137 -12.41 15.83 0.93
C TRP A 137 -12.49 16.03 -0.60
N ILE A 138 -13.14 17.09 -1.06
CA ILE A 138 -13.31 17.45 -2.48
C ILE A 138 -12.09 18.20 -3.06
N SER A 139 -11.15 18.62 -2.21
CA SER A 139 -9.97 19.36 -2.64
C SER A 139 -9.00 18.44 -3.39
N ASP A 140 -8.55 18.87 -4.56
CA ASP A 140 -7.49 18.18 -5.31
C ASP A 140 -6.21 18.00 -4.49
N LYS A 141 -5.87 18.97 -3.64
CA LYS A 141 -4.72 18.88 -2.74
C LYS A 141 -4.89 17.72 -1.75
N PHE A 142 -6.07 17.61 -1.16
CA PHE A 142 -6.38 16.58 -0.18
C PHE A 142 -6.49 15.20 -0.83
N PHE A 143 -7.11 15.14 -2.02
CA PHE A 143 -7.15 13.96 -2.87
C PHE A 143 -5.73 13.49 -3.20
N THR A 144 -4.85 14.35 -3.68
CA THR A 144 -3.48 13.97 -4.06
C THR A 144 -2.63 13.56 -2.86
N GLN A 145 -2.71 14.26 -1.73
CA GLN A 145 -1.95 13.92 -0.52
C GLN A 145 -2.25 12.52 0.03
N GLN A 146 -3.47 12.02 -0.12
CA GLN A 146 -3.83 10.65 0.29
C GLN A 146 -3.00 9.56 -0.41
N ARG A 147 -2.42 9.85 -1.57
CA ARG A 147 -1.58 8.88 -2.30
C ARG A 147 -0.20 8.72 -1.70
N LEU A 148 0.23 9.66 -0.86
CA LEU A 148 1.54 9.64 -0.19
C LEU A 148 1.41 9.37 1.30
N ALA A 149 0.36 9.88 1.94
CA ALA A 149 0.20 9.83 3.40
C ALA A 149 -1.16 9.26 3.84
N GLY A 150 -2.01 8.84 2.91
CA GLY A 150 -3.30 8.21 3.20
C GLY A 150 -3.16 6.72 3.53
N THR A 151 -4.29 6.02 3.50
CA THR A 151 -4.38 4.60 3.86
C THR A 151 -3.70 3.66 2.87
N ASN A 152 -3.59 4.06 1.60
CA ASN A 152 -2.95 3.28 0.56
C ASN A 152 -1.81 4.07 -0.14
N PRO A 153 -0.66 4.23 0.51
CA PRO A 153 0.47 4.97 -0.05
C PRO A 153 1.32 4.14 -1.03
N MET A 154 0.96 2.88 -1.27
CA MET A 154 1.78 1.93 -2.04
C MET A 154 1.43 1.87 -3.53
N SER A 155 0.33 2.49 -3.96
CA SER A 155 -0.15 2.38 -5.34
C SER A 155 0.35 3.47 -6.29
N ILE A 156 0.89 4.58 -5.77
CA ILE A 156 1.39 5.67 -6.62
C ILE A 156 2.74 5.30 -7.22
N MET A 157 2.84 5.36 -8.54
CA MET A 157 4.05 5.05 -9.27
C MET A 157 4.44 6.22 -10.15
N ARG A 158 5.74 6.48 -10.25
CA ARG A 158 6.26 7.45 -11.22
C ARG A 158 6.08 6.88 -12.63
N VAL A 159 5.60 7.70 -13.56
CA VAL A 159 5.52 7.33 -14.98
C VAL A 159 6.90 7.48 -15.61
N THR A 160 7.29 6.53 -16.46
CA THR A 160 8.62 6.48 -17.07
C THR A 160 8.51 6.14 -18.55
N ILE A 161 9.33 6.76 -19.39
CA ILE A 161 9.44 6.41 -20.81
C ILE A 161 10.59 5.40 -20.94
N HIS A 162 10.29 4.15 -21.30
CA HIS A 162 11.33 3.18 -21.64
C HIS A 162 12.05 3.64 -22.92
N GLY A 163 13.36 3.86 -22.83
CA GLY A 163 14.22 4.14 -23.99
C GLY A 163 14.91 5.50 -24.01
N GLU A 164 14.52 6.45 -23.15
CA GLU A 164 15.23 7.73 -23.01
C GLU A 164 15.50 8.06 -21.54
N GLU A 165 16.49 7.38 -20.98
CA GLU A 165 17.05 7.83 -19.72
C GLU A 165 17.80 9.14 -19.95
N LYS A 166 17.23 10.28 -19.55
CA LYS A 166 18.04 11.31 -18.88
C LYS A 166 18.47 10.72 -17.54
N ARG A 167 19.50 9.87 -17.61
CA ARG A 167 20.14 9.10 -16.54
C ARG A 167 20.53 10.01 -15.39
N ARG A 168 19.65 10.20 -14.41
CA ARG A 168 20.09 10.67 -13.09
C ARG A 168 20.70 9.45 -12.40
N CYS A 169 22.03 9.37 -12.45
CA CYS A 169 22.89 8.42 -11.74
C CYS A 169 22.80 6.94 -12.17
N THR A 170 23.00 6.60 -13.45
CA THR A 170 23.30 5.19 -13.84
C THR A 170 24.77 4.93 -14.13
N VAL A 171 25.61 5.97 -14.14
CA VAL A 171 27.04 5.81 -14.37
C VAL A 171 27.79 5.92 -13.05
N LYS A 172 28.53 4.86 -12.69
CA LYS A 172 29.51 4.88 -11.59
C LYS A 172 30.90 5.19 -12.12
N THR A 173 31.69 5.90 -11.33
CA THR A 173 33.12 6.03 -11.54
C THR A 173 33.83 4.71 -11.21
N LYS A 174 35.07 4.55 -11.66
CA LYS A 174 35.92 3.40 -11.32
C LYS A 174 36.07 3.24 -9.81
N ASP A 175 36.05 4.35 -9.08
CA ASP A 175 36.10 4.44 -7.62
C ASP A 175 34.74 4.19 -6.93
N GLY A 176 33.70 3.83 -7.70
CA GLY A 176 32.38 3.46 -7.18
C GLY A 176 31.43 4.62 -6.86
N SER A 177 31.84 5.87 -7.10
CA SER A 177 31.00 7.05 -6.88
C SER A 177 30.02 7.26 -8.03
N TRP A 178 28.81 7.75 -7.77
CA TRP A 178 27.84 8.06 -8.82
C TRP A 178 28.14 9.38 -9.53
N CYS A 179 28.06 9.38 -10.86
CA CYS A 179 28.09 10.60 -11.66
C CYS A 179 26.84 11.45 -11.40
N HIS A 180 27.03 12.75 -11.20
CA HIS A 180 25.94 13.71 -11.11
C HIS A 180 25.64 14.25 -12.51
N PHE A 181 24.46 13.93 -13.05
CA PHE A 181 24.00 14.48 -14.33
C PHE A 181 22.72 15.31 -14.15
N PRO A 182 22.61 16.48 -14.81
CA PRO A 182 23.68 17.19 -15.51
C PRO A 182 24.80 17.68 -14.57
N PHE A 183 26.00 17.95 -15.11
CA PHE A 183 27.02 18.72 -14.42
C PHE A 183 27.65 19.80 -15.28
N THR A 184 28.13 20.87 -14.65
CA THR A 184 28.81 21.99 -15.31
C THR A 184 30.31 21.93 -15.09
N TYR A 185 31.08 21.90 -16.17
CA TYR A 185 32.55 22.00 -16.17
C TYR A 185 32.98 23.05 -17.19
N ARG A 186 33.84 24.00 -16.77
CA ARG A 186 34.32 25.13 -17.60
C ARG A 186 33.21 25.88 -18.36
N GLY A 187 32.07 26.07 -17.70
CA GLY A 187 30.92 26.79 -18.28
C GLY A 187 30.07 25.98 -19.26
N LYS A 188 30.41 24.72 -19.53
CA LYS A 188 29.62 23.81 -20.38
C LYS A 188 28.87 22.78 -19.52
N VAL A 189 27.64 22.48 -19.90
CA VAL A 189 26.78 21.48 -19.24
C VAL A 189 26.96 20.13 -19.94
N TYR A 190 27.21 19.08 -19.17
CA TYR A 190 27.38 17.71 -19.65
C TYR A 190 26.31 16.80 -19.05
N HIS A 191 25.70 16.00 -19.91
CA HIS A 191 24.68 15.00 -19.56
C HIS A 191 25.20 13.55 -19.65
N LYS A 192 26.48 13.38 -20.03
CA LYS A 192 27.18 12.10 -20.15
C LYS A 192 28.65 12.27 -19.81
N CYS A 193 29.36 11.17 -19.67
CA CYS A 193 30.81 11.21 -19.49
C CYS A 193 31.47 11.95 -20.64
N THR A 194 32.44 12.78 -20.31
CA THR A 194 33.15 13.65 -21.26
C THR A 194 34.64 13.32 -21.24
N THR A 195 35.33 13.57 -22.34
CA THR A 195 36.79 13.57 -22.43
C THR A 195 37.36 15.00 -22.42
N ASP A 196 36.51 16.00 -22.12
CA ASP A 196 36.94 17.40 -22.07
C ASP A 196 37.94 17.59 -20.91
N GLY A 197 39.16 18.00 -21.25
CA GLY A 197 40.25 18.22 -20.31
C GLY A 197 40.87 16.95 -19.70
N TYR A 198 40.54 15.74 -20.16
CA TYR A 198 41.13 14.50 -19.67
C TYR A 198 41.06 13.36 -20.72
N SER A 199 42.06 12.47 -20.75
CA SER A 199 42.17 11.47 -21.82
C SER A 199 41.14 10.32 -21.76
N LYS A 200 40.59 10.03 -20.57
CA LYS A 200 39.57 8.99 -20.37
C LYS A 200 38.20 9.62 -20.13
N PRO A 201 37.08 8.96 -20.52
CA PRO A 201 35.74 9.46 -20.23
C PRO A 201 35.54 9.59 -18.72
N TRP A 202 35.14 10.78 -18.27
CA TRP A 202 34.98 11.12 -16.86
C TRP A 202 33.68 11.90 -16.62
N CYS A 203 33.25 11.95 -15.36
CA CYS A 203 32.09 12.72 -14.93
C CYS A 203 32.34 13.43 -13.60
N SER A 204 31.63 14.53 -13.35
CA SER A 204 31.58 15.16 -12.03
C SER A 204 30.66 14.37 -11.11
N THR A 205 30.98 14.31 -9.81
CA THR A 205 30.07 13.76 -8.79
C THR A 205 29.21 14.86 -8.13
N THR A 206 29.33 16.10 -8.61
CA THR A 206 28.55 17.26 -8.17
C THR A 206 27.98 18.06 -9.35
N GLU A 207 26.87 18.77 -9.15
CA GLU A 207 26.20 19.60 -10.18
C GLU A 207 27.12 20.63 -10.81
N LYS A 208 27.86 21.39 -10.01
CA LYS A 208 28.95 22.26 -10.50
C LYS A 208 30.27 21.59 -10.14
N TYR A 209 31.17 21.47 -11.10
CA TYR A 209 32.46 20.83 -10.88
C TYR A 209 33.23 21.52 -9.75
N LYS A 210 33.44 20.80 -8.64
CA LYS A 210 34.18 21.26 -7.44
C LYS A 210 35.40 20.38 -7.17
N ARG A 211 36.13 19.98 -8.23
CA ARG A 211 37.25 19.01 -8.16
C ARG A 211 36.86 17.60 -7.70
N SER A 212 35.57 17.31 -7.53
CA SER A 212 35.06 15.96 -7.28
C SER A 212 34.61 15.31 -8.58
N TRP A 213 35.38 14.33 -9.05
CA TRP A 213 35.15 13.65 -10.32
C TRP A 213 35.73 12.24 -10.29
N GLY A 214 35.38 11.42 -11.28
CA GLY A 214 36.05 10.15 -11.50
C GLY A 214 35.92 9.65 -12.93
N VAL A 215 36.77 8.69 -13.29
CA VAL A 215 36.73 8.03 -14.60
C VAL A 215 35.49 7.15 -14.64
N CYS A 216 34.68 7.28 -15.67
CA CYS A 216 33.48 6.46 -15.81
C CYS A 216 33.86 4.99 -16.00
N LYS A 217 33.12 4.08 -15.34
CA LYS A 217 33.15 2.67 -15.69
C LYS A 217 32.53 2.47 -17.07
N GLU A 218 33.11 1.57 -17.84
CA GLU A 218 32.49 1.11 -19.08
C GLU A 218 31.18 0.40 -18.75
N LYS A 219 30.19 0.46 -19.65
CA LYS A 219 28.90 -0.18 -19.42
C LYS A 219 29.12 -1.69 -19.32
N ASP A 220 29.04 -2.25 -18.12
CA ASP A 220 28.82 -3.68 -17.98
C ASP A 220 27.45 -3.97 -18.58
N ASN A 221 27.35 -4.96 -19.48
CA ASN A 221 26.09 -5.45 -20.06
C ASN A 221 25.26 -6.23 -19.03
N HIS A 222 25.23 -5.78 -17.79
CA HIS A 222 24.22 -6.24 -16.86
C HIS A 222 22.92 -5.54 -17.24
N GLU A 223 21.88 -6.34 -17.45
CA GLU A 223 20.49 -5.88 -17.38
C GLU A 223 20.31 -5.17 -16.03
N GLU A 224 20.60 -3.87 -15.99
CA GLU A 224 20.07 -3.00 -14.95
C GLU A 224 18.56 -3.11 -15.10
N GLU A 225 17.91 -3.70 -14.10
CA GLU A 225 16.46 -3.70 -13.97
C GLU A 225 15.99 -2.29 -14.32
N GLY A 226 15.21 -2.21 -15.41
CA GLY A 226 14.81 -0.94 -16.01
C GLY A 226 14.15 -0.01 -14.98
N PRO A 227 13.91 1.26 -15.33
CA PRO A 227 13.34 2.22 -14.41
C PRO A 227 12.11 1.65 -13.70
N VAL A 228 12.19 1.52 -12.37
CA VAL A 228 11.07 1.09 -11.54
C VAL A 228 10.00 2.18 -11.63
N GLY A 229 8.92 1.88 -12.35
CA GLY A 229 7.88 2.86 -12.70
C GLY A 229 6.83 2.29 -13.64
N LEU A 230 5.80 3.08 -13.90
CA LEU A 230 4.76 2.73 -14.85
C LEU A 230 5.20 3.18 -16.25
N ASP A 231 5.32 2.22 -17.17
CA ASP A 231 5.73 2.50 -18.54
C ASP A 231 4.71 3.38 -19.27
N TRP A 232 5.18 4.49 -19.85
CA TRP A 232 4.33 5.45 -20.56
C TRP A 232 3.63 4.82 -21.76
N LYS A 233 4.31 3.97 -22.52
CA LYS A 233 3.72 3.35 -23.72
C LYS A 233 2.53 2.48 -23.32
N LYS A 234 2.68 1.62 -22.31
CA LYS A 234 1.58 0.82 -21.75
C LYS A 234 0.47 1.68 -21.14
N LEU A 235 0.82 2.74 -20.40
CA LEU A 235 -0.18 3.62 -19.79
C LEU A 235 -1.02 4.32 -20.87
N ASN A 236 -0.37 4.88 -21.89
CA ASN A 236 -1.02 5.65 -22.95
C ASN A 236 -2.07 4.82 -23.72
N GLU A 237 -1.86 3.52 -23.88
CA GLU A 237 -2.83 2.59 -24.49
C GLU A 237 -4.13 2.44 -23.66
N THR A 238 -4.10 2.77 -22.37
CA THR A 238 -5.23 2.61 -21.43
C THR A 238 -5.91 3.91 -21.04
N LEU A 239 -5.33 5.06 -21.38
CA LEU A 239 -5.88 6.37 -21.05
C LEU A 239 -7.16 6.63 -21.85
N ASN A 240 -8.09 7.41 -21.28
CA ASN A 240 -9.27 7.87 -22.00
C ASN A 240 -8.82 8.76 -23.18
N PRO A 241 -9.05 8.36 -24.45
CA PRO A 241 -8.60 9.11 -25.62
C PRO A 241 -9.39 10.41 -25.84
N GLU A 242 -10.57 10.54 -25.25
CA GLU A 242 -11.41 11.75 -25.36
C GLU A 242 -10.99 12.87 -24.40
N PHE A 243 -10.18 12.54 -23.39
CA PHE A 243 -9.73 13.51 -22.40
C PHE A 243 -8.41 14.18 -22.84
N ASP A 244 -8.36 15.51 -22.79
CA ASP A 244 -7.17 16.27 -23.14
C ASP A 244 -6.14 16.27 -21.98
N TRP A 245 -5.38 15.16 -21.89
CA TRP A 245 -4.33 14.98 -20.89
C TRP A 245 -3.22 16.03 -21.00
N LYS A 246 -2.92 16.51 -22.21
CA LYS A 246 -1.87 17.50 -22.43
C LYS A 246 -2.27 18.83 -21.80
N ALA A 247 -3.46 19.35 -22.12
CA ALA A 247 -3.94 20.61 -21.57
C ALA A 247 -4.09 20.54 -20.04
N ALA A 248 -4.59 19.42 -19.52
CA ALA A 248 -4.74 19.21 -18.08
C ALA A 248 -3.39 19.27 -17.34
N VAL A 249 -2.36 18.60 -17.87
CA VAL A 249 -1.02 18.58 -17.27
C VAL A 249 -0.34 19.94 -17.37
N GLN A 250 -0.45 20.61 -18.52
CA GLN A 250 0.11 21.96 -18.72
C GLN A 250 -0.53 22.98 -17.75
N ALA A 251 -1.86 22.93 -17.59
CA ALA A 251 -2.57 23.79 -16.65
C ALA A 251 -2.17 23.52 -15.19
N ALA A 252 -2.06 22.24 -14.80
CA ALA A 252 -1.68 21.84 -13.44
C ALA A 252 -0.24 22.23 -13.08
N LEU A 253 0.70 22.03 -14.01
CA LEU A 253 2.12 22.35 -13.82
C LEU A 253 2.45 23.81 -14.11
N LYS A 254 1.52 24.57 -14.69
CA LYS A 254 1.74 25.95 -15.19
C LYS A 254 2.94 26.02 -16.13
N THR A 255 2.98 25.11 -17.10
CA THR A 255 4.07 24.96 -18.08
C THR A 255 3.51 24.81 -19.49
N GLU A 256 4.33 25.13 -20.49
CA GLU A 256 4.07 24.85 -21.90
C GLU A 256 4.74 23.54 -22.37
N ASP A 257 5.46 22.86 -21.48
CA ASP A 257 6.16 21.60 -21.77
C ASP A 257 5.21 20.55 -22.34
N SER A 258 5.75 19.65 -23.17
CA SER A 258 5.02 18.48 -23.63
C SER A 258 4.80 17.49 -22.47
N LEU A 259 3.84 16.58 -22.64
CA LEU A 259 3.60 15.53 -21.65
C LEU A 259 4.83 14.62 -21.46
N GLU A 260 5.54 14.32 -22.56
CA GLU A 260 6.77 13.54 -22.54
C GLU A 260 7.89 14.26 -21.80
N ASP A 261 8.01 15.58 -21.96
CA ASP A 261 8.97 16.39 -21.20
C ASP A 261 8.65 16.38 -19.71
N ALA A 262 7.37 16.50 -19.33
CA ALA A 262 6.95 16.43 -17.93
C ALA A 262 7.24 15.04 -17.31
N ILE A 263 7.06 13.97 -18.08
CA ILE A 263 7.41 12.59 -17.66
C ILE A 263 8.93 12.48 -17.48
N ASN A 264 9.72 12.97 -18.44
CA ASN A 264 11.18 12.96 -18.40
C ASN A 264 11.75 13.79 -17.25
N GLN A 265 11.06 14.85 -16.84
CA GLN A 265 11.39 15.64 -15.65
C GLN A 265 11.04 14.92 -14.33
N GLY A 266 10.29 13.82 -14.40
CA GLY A 266 9.86 13.03 -13.23
C GLY A 266 8.71 13.68 -12.47
N LEU A 267 7.89 14.50 -13.15
CA LEU A 267 6.77 15.24 -12.55
C LEU A 267 5.45 14.47 -12.62
N ILE A 268 5.37 13.43 -13.45
CA ILE A 268 4.14 12.66 -13.67
C ILE A 268 4.14 11.36 -12.85
N TYR A 269 3.06 11.18 -12.11
CA TYR A 269 2.77 10.00 -11.32
C TYR A 269 1.36 9.51 -11.65
N ALA A 270 1.16 8.19 -11.61
CA ALA A 270 -0.11 7.58 -11.91
C ALA A 270 -0.46 6.51 -10.87
N LEU A 271 -1.76 6.24 -10.75
CA LEU A 271 -2.32 5.09 -10.07
C LEU A 271 -2.85 4.16 -11.13
N ARG A 272 -2.41 2.90 -11.13
CA ARG A 272 -2.97 1.86 -11.99
C ARG A 272 -3.40 0.69 -11.12
N TYR A 273 -4.66 0.32 -11.24
CA TYR A 273 -5.22 -0.82 -10.53
C TYR A 273 -5.45 -1.95 -11.54
N GLU A 274 -4.39 -2.66 -11.93
CA GLU A 274 -4.44 -3.68 -12.99
C GLU A 274 -5.46 -4.80 -12.70
N LEU A 275 -5.64 -5.15 -11.42
CA LEU A 275 -6.67 -6.10 -10.96
C LEU A 275 -8.09 -5.67 -11.36
N CYS A 276 -8.30 -4.38 -11.63
CA CYS A 276 -9.58 -3.80 -12.00
C CYS A 276 -9.80 -3.72 -13.51
N ASP A 277 -8.78 -3.93 -14.35
CA ASP A 277 -8.85 -3.70 -15.81
C ASP A 277 -9.95 -4.55 -16.48
N ASN A 278 -10.22 -5.75 -15.95
CA ASN A 278 -11.23 -6.68 -16.47
C ASN A 278 -12.45 -6.86 -15.55
N MET A 279 -12.66 -5.97 -14.58
CA MET A 279 -13.85 -6.08 -13.74
C MET A 279 -15.11 -5.84 -14.58
N PRO A 280 -16.14 -6.71 -14.47
CA PRO A 280 -17.38 -6.54 -15.21
C PRO A 280 -17.98 -5.18 -14.85
N ARG A 281 -18.24 -4.36 -15.88
CA ARG A 281 -18.98 -3.12 -15.70
C ARG A 281 -20.39 -3.50 -15.26
N SER A 282 -20.84 -2.97 -14.14
CA SER A 282 -22.20 -3.17 -13.67
C SER A 282 -23.17 -2.76 -14.78
N THR A 283 -23.91 -3.72 -15.34
CA THR A 283 -25.07 -3.51 -16.22
C THR A 283 -26.29 -3.10 -15.38
N GLY A 284 -26.10 -2.12 -14.50
CA GLY A 284 -27.20 -1.48 -13.79
C GLY A 284 -27.98 -0.60 -14.77
N PRO A 285 -29.30 -0.45 -14.59
CA PRO A 285 -30.09 0.43 -15.44
C PRO A 285 -29.58 1.87 -15.25
N ASN A 286 -29.03 2.45 -16.31
CA ASN A 286 -28.73 3.88 -16.51
C ASN A 286 -28.20 4.66 -15.30
N ARG A 287 -26.90 4.94 -15.31
CA ARG A 287 -26.36 6.21 -14.79
C ARG A 287 -25.76 6.98 -15.95
#